data_AF-A0A7C7M651-F1
#
_entry.id   AF-A0A7C7M651-F1
#
_cell.length_a   1.000
_cell.length_b   1.000
_cell.length_c   1.000
_cell.angle_alpha   90.00
_cell.angle_beta   90.00
_cell.angle_gamma   90.00
#
_symmetry.space_group_name_H-M   'P 1'
#
loop_
_entity.id
_entity.type
_entity.pdbx_description
1 polymer ?
#
loop_
_entity_poly.entity_id
_entity_poly.type
_entity_poly.pdbx_seq_one_letter_code
_entity_poly.pdbx_strand_id
1 'polypeptide(L)'
;MDLTFDIGDPRRPKGHAVLYFRVDTEPDKVYATYVVTLPIKADLGKYVPPFLATHLGGLPLNDLSAFAMPPLPEPVDSFTELERISKMRQDDLVYASSMFSFDLPRMMEAVTEAVQAYSDLWTQCLGDSGLGPVEAIEEATASDSPAPDDNDEQSYQVNEVLFGLMSESDKLAELARLLGTMRFAVEGGDAGTVDEMSQEITTLARHLPETFQVTSLLAVAKDTSQKGSRLAQLYLDRCFRLSAGDYSTVQGLDDEIRALETQE
;
A
#
# COMPACT_ATOMS: atom_id res chain seq x y z
N MET A 1 18.65 -21.33 11.05
CA MET A 1 17.76 -21.82 12.13
C MET A 1 17.48 -23.32 11.96
N ASP A 2 17.41 -24.07 13.07
CA ASP A 2 16.97 -25.48 13.06
C ASP A 2 15.49 -25.55 13.48
N LEU A 3 14.64 -26.04 12.57
CA LEU A 3 13.21 -26.18 12.78
C LEU A 3 12.85 -27.56 13.36
N THR A 4 11.99 -27.58 14.38
CA THR A 4 11.50 -28.84 14.97
C THR A 4 10.03 -29.06 14.61
N PHE A 5 9.72 -30.20 14.01
CA PHE A 5 8.35 -30.51 13.56
C PHE A 5 7.63 -31.32 14.64
N ASP A 6 6.56 -30.77 15.20
CA ASP A 6 5.62 -31.49 16.07
C ASP A 6 4.59 -32.25 15.23
N ILE A 7 4.17 -31.66 14.11
CA ILE A 7 3.30 -32.28 13.10
C ILE A 7 3.94 -32.06 11.73
N GLY A 8 4.05 -33.15 10.96
CA GLY A 8 4.65 -33.12 9.62
C GLY A 8 5.90 -34.00 9.53
N ASP A 9 6.61 -33.89 8.42
CA ASP A 9 7.90 -34.55 8.21
C ASP A 9 8.88 -33.52 7.60
N PRO A 10 10.00 -33.20 8.25
CA PRO A 10 10.97 -32.25 7.72
C PRO A 10 11.57 -32.67 6.36
N ARG A 11 11.50 -33.96 6.00
CA ARG A 11 11.94 -34.46 4.68
C ARG A 11 10.85 -34.36 3.61
N ARG A 12 9.60 -34.11 4.02
CA ARG A 12 8.44 -33.97 3.13
C ARG A 12 7.53 -32.84 3.63
N PRO A 13 8.06 -31.61 3.76
CA PRO A 13 7.27 -30.47 4.21
C PRO A 13 6.16 -30.18 3.21
N LYS A 14 5.01 -29.72 3.70
CA LYS A 14 3.81 -29.54 2.87
C LYS A 14 3.80 -28.26 2.05
N GLY A 15 4.76 -27.37 2.29
CA GLY A 15 4.82 -26.03 1.69
C GLY A 15 3.96 -25.01 2.44
N HIS A 16 3.38 -25.39 3.58
CA HIS A 16 2.66 -24.50 4.47
C HIS A 16 2.70 -25.03 5.90
N ALA A 17 2.93 -24.13 6.86
CA ALA A 17 3.13 -24.48 8.25
C ALA A 17 2.59 -23.42 9.19
N VAL A 18 2.07 -23.87 10.34
CA VAL A 18 1.95 -23.04 11.53
C VAL A 18 3.32 -23.04 12.21
N LEU A 19 4.01 -21.91 12.16
CA LEU A 19 5.23 -21.70 12.94
C LEU A 19 4.86 -21.15 14.30
N TYR A 20 5.50 -21.67 15.34
CA TYR A 20 5.33 -21.10 16.67
C TYR A 20 6.64 -20.96 17.42
N PHE A 21 6.61 -20.03 18.37
CA PHE A 21 7.69 -19.62 19.22
C PHE A 21 7.22 -19.64 20.67
N ARG A 22 8.16 -19.79 21.59
CA ARG A 22 7.91 -19.65 23.03
C ARG A 22 8.76 -18.53 23.59
N VAL A 23 8.30 -17.93 24.69
CA VAL A 23 9.07 -16.93 25.41
C VAL A 23 9.39 -17.50 26.79
N ASP A 24 10.66 -17.51 27.18
CA ASP A 24 11.10 -18.12 28.44
C ASP A 24 10.42 -17.48 29.67
N THR A 25 10.02 -16.21 29.57
CA THR A 25 9.32 -15.47 30.64
C THR A 25 7.81 -15.75 30.69
N GLU A 26 7.22 -16.35 29.65
CA GLU A 26 5.79 -16.66 29.56
C GLU A 26 5.58 -18.11 29.05
N PRO A 27 5.90 -19.13 29.86
CA PRO A 27 5.94 -20.53 29.42
C PRO A 27 4.58 -21.08 28.98
N ASP A 28 3.48 -20.47 29.45
CA ASP A 28 2.11 -20.89 29.15
C ASP A 28 1.57 -20.31 27.83
N LYS A 29 2.29 -19.37 27.21
CA LYS A 29 1.89 -18.72 25.96
C LYS A 29 2.74 -19.20 24.80
N VAL A 30 2.12 -19.26 23.63
CA VAL A 30 2.79 -19.49 22.36
C VAL A 30 2.51 -18.34 21.42
N TYR A 31 3.50 -18.00 20.62
CA TYR A 31 3.41 -16.94 19.61
C TYR A 31 3.46 -17.60 18.25
N ALA A 32 2.50 -17.35 17.37
CA ALA A 32 2.37 -18.09 16.13
C ALA A 32 2.24 -17.18 14.91
N THR A 33 2.78 -17.66 13.79
CA THR A 33 2.57 -17.11 12.45
C THR A 33 2.34 -18.26 11.48
N TYR A 34 1.76 -17.96 10.32
CA TYR A 34 1.51 -18.93 9.28
C TYR A 34 2.44 -18.70 8.09
N VAL A 35 3.22 -19.70 7.73
CA VAL A 35 4.16 -19.64 6.60
C VAL A 35 3.60 -20.38 5.41
N VAL A 36 3.80 -19.78 4.23
CA VAL A 36 3.49 -20.38 2.93
C VAL A 36 4.71 -20.29 2.03
N THR A 37 5.08 -21.40 1.40
CA THR A 37 6.02 -21.47 0.30
C THR A 37 5.23 -21.71 -0.99
N LEU A 38 5.39 -20.82 -1.96
CA LEU A 38 4.59 -20.82 -3.17
C LEU A 38 5.15 -21.84 -4.18
N PRO A 39 4.30 -22.76 -4.69
CA PRO A 39 4.72 -23.73 -5.69
C PRO A 39 4.86 -23.16 -7.10
N ILE A 40 4.32 -21.96 -7.32
CA ILE A 40 4.37 -21.22 -8.58
C ILE A 40 5.10 -19.91 -8.28
N LYS A 41 6.15 -19.59 -9.04
CA LYS A 41 6.80 -18.28 -8.93
C LYS A 41 5.80 -17.18 -9.27
N ALA A 42 5.55 -16.30 -8.31
CA ALA A 42 4.62 -15.18 -8.48
C ALA A 42 5.39 -13.87 -8.38
N ASP A 43 5.27 -13.06 -9.43
CA ASP A 43 5.65 -11.65 -9.39
C ASP A 43 4.41 -10.87 -8.91
N LEU A 44 4.37 -10.57 -7.61
CA LEU A 44 3.32 -9.76 -7.02
C LEU A 44 3.33 -8.33 -7.56
N GLY A 45 4.46 -7.84 -8.09
CA GLY A 45 4.53 -6.53 -8.74
C GLY A 45 3.54 -6.40 -9.90
N LYS A 46 3.19 -7.50 -10.58
CA LYS A 46 2.16 -7.52 -11.64
C LYS A 46 0.73 -7.33 -11.13
N TYR A 47 0.49 -7.61 -9.85
CA TYR A 47 -0.84 -7.60 -9.24
C TYR A 47 -1.01 -6.50 -8.19
N VAL A 48 0.10 -5.91 -7.76
CA VAL A 48 0.13 -4.77 -6.84
C VAL A 48 -0.02 -3.49 -7.66
N PRO A 49 -1.07 -2.69 -7.43
CA PRO A 49 -1.17 -1.37 -8.05
C PRO A 49 0.06 -0.53 -7.72
N PRO A 50 0.62 0.24 -8.70
CA PRO A 50 1.84 1.03 -8.50
C PRO A 50 1.79 1.95 -7.28
N PHE A 51 0.61 2.49 -6.95
CA PHE A 51 0.42 3.37 -5.80
C PHE A 51 0.52 2.66 -4.44
N LEU A 52 0.34 1.34 -4.36
CA LEU A 52 0.53 0.58 -3.13
C LEU A 52 1.98 0.08 -2.97
N ALA A 53 2.77 0.07 -4.04
CA ALA A 53 4.13 -0.45 -4.01
C ALA A 53 5.02 0.29 -2.99
N THR A 54 4.85 1.61 -2.85
CA THR A 54 5.56 2.44 -1.87
C THR A 54 5.10 2.21 -0.42
N HIS A 55 3.88 1.71 -0.21
CA HIS A 55 3.31 1.43 1.11
C HIS A 55 3.54 0.00 1.60
N LEU A 56 3.99 -0.92 0.74
CA LEU A 56 4.24 -2.33 1.07
C LEU A 56 5.59 -2.61 1.74
N GLY A 57 6.28 -1.56 2.21
CA GLY A 57 7.35 -1.71 3.21
C GLY A 57 8.58 -2.50 2.76
N GLY A 58 9.01 -2.38 1.50
CA GLY A 58 10.25 -3.01 1.01
C GLY A 58 10.19 -4.53 0.84
N LEU A 59 8.99 -5.12 0.86
CA LEU A 59 8.80 -6.52 0.48
C LEU A 59 9.30 -6.74 -0.96
N PRO A 60 10.08 -7.80 -1.23
CA PRO A 60 10.54 -8.13 -2.58
C PRO A 60 9.37 -8.68 -3.41
N LEU A 61 8.55 -7.78 -3.98
CA LEU A 61 7.35 -8.13 -4.75
C LEU A 61 7.66 -8.91 -6.04
N ASN A 62 8.89 -8.75 -6.55
CA ASN A 62 9.28 -9.31 -7.84
C ASN A 62 9.74 -10.78 -7.76
N ASP A 63 9.96 -11.33 -6.56
CA ASP A 63 10.41 -12.71 -6.34
C ASP A 63 9.92 -13.26 -5.01
N LEU A 64 8.60 -13.19 -4.79
CA LEU A 64 8.00 -13.70 -3.56
C LEU A 64 7.85 -15.22 -3.67
N SER A 65 8.81 -15.96 -3.12
CA SER A 65 8.80 -17.44 -3.10
C SER A 65 8.24 -18.02 -1.81
N ALA A 66 8.38 -17.31 -0.68
CA ALA A 66 7.81 -17.68 0.60
C ALA A 66 7.56 -16.44 1.47
N PHE A 67 6.58 -16.53 2.37
CA PHE A 67 6.24 -15.44 3.29
C PHE A 67 5.50 -15.95 4.53
N ALA A 68 5.43 -15.11 5.58
CA ALA A 68 4.65 -15.37 6.78
C ALA A 68 3.53 -14.35 6.95
N MET A 69 2.37 -14.79 7.44
CA MET A 69 1.26 -13.93 7.83
C MET A 69 0.66 -14.41 9.17
N PRO A 70 0.52 -13.53 10.18
CA PRO A 70 1.04 -12.15 10.23
C PRO A 70 2.58 -12.09 10.25
N PRO A 71 3.22 -11.00 9.77
CA PRO A 71 4.68 -10.89 9.70
C PRO A 71 5.35 -10.84 11.08
N LEU A 72 4.59 -10.50 12.10
CA LEU A 72 4.95 -10.64 13.50
C LEU A 72 4.16 -11.80 14.09
N PRO A 73 4.75 -12.69 14.92
CA PRO A 73 4.01 -13.79 15.49
C PRO A 73 3.05 -13.25 16.57
N GLU A 74 1.79 -13.65 16.49
CA GLU A 74 0.74 -13.19 17.40
C GLU A 74 0.62 -14.14 18.60
N PRO A 75 0.30 -13.63 19.80
CA PRO A 75 0.03 -14.48 20.95
C PRO A 75 -1.22 -15.34 20.70
N VAL A 76 -1.10 -16.63 21.02
CA VAL A 76 -2.21 -17.60 20.95
C VAL A 76 -2.38 -18.24 22.32
N ASP A 77 -3.65 -18.43 22.71
CA ASP A 77 -4.05 -18.84 24.06
C ASP A 77 -3.45 -20.19 24.50
N SER A 78 -3.27 -21.14 23.58
CA SER A 78 -2.67 -22.44 23.92
C SER A 78 -2.04 -23.14 22.72
N PHE A 79 -1.00 -23.93 22.99
CA PHE A 79 -0.42 -24.86 22.01
C PHE A 79 -1.43 -25.89 21.49
N THR A 80 -2.39 -26.31 22.33
CA THR A 80 -3.43 -27.28 21.95
C THR A 80 -4.32 -26.75 20.83
N GLU A 81 -4.60 -25.44 20.80
CA GLU A 81 -5.33 -24.80 19.70
C GLU A 81 -4.57 -24.94 18.38
N LEU A 82 -3.25 -24.64 18.40
CA LEU A 82 -2.37 -24.79 17.24
C LEU A 82 -2.34 -26.24 16.74
N GLU A 83 -2.21 -27.19 17.65
CA GLU A 83 -2.23 -28.62 17.31
C GLU A 83 -3.54 -29.04 16.64
N ARG A 84 -4.68 -28.56 17.15
CA ARG A 84 -6.02 -28.84 16.62
C ARG A 84 -6.19 -28.28 15.21
N ILE A 85 -5.83 -27.02 14.97
CA ILE A 85 -5.98 -26.37 13.66
C ILE A 85 -5.04 -26.99 12.63
N SER A 86 -3.79 -27.29 12.99
CA SER A 86 -2.82 -27.91 12.09
C SER A 86 -3.27 -29.31 11.67
N LYS A 87 -3.83 -30.12 12.59
CA LYS A 87 -4.41 -31.44 12.24
C LYS A 87 -5.60 -31.30 11.29
N MET A 88 -6.51 -30.37 11.55
CA MET A 88 -7.72 -30.16 10.75
C MET A 88 -7.40 -29.70 9.33
N ARG A 89 -6.45 -28.77 9.18
CA ARG A 89 -6.03 -28.22 7.89
C ARG A 89 -5.01 -29.09 7.17
N GLN A 90 -4.45 -30.07 7.89
CA GLN A 90 -3.29 -30.83 7.47
C GLN A 90 -2.09 -29.93 7.20
N ASP A 91 -1.86 -28.91 8.02
CA ASP A 91 -0.65 -28.09 7.96
C ASP A 91 0.52 -28.82 8.66
N ASP A 92 1.76 -28.39 8.43
CA ASP A 92 2.85 -28.72 9.35
C ASP A 92 2.72 -27.84 10.62
N LEU A 93 3.13 -28.36 11.78
CA LEU A 93 3.25 -27.59 13.01
C LEU A 93 4.71 -27.63 13.43
N VAL A 94 5.33 -26.46 13.50
CA VAL A 94 6.78 -26.34 13.59
C VAL A 94 7.16 -25.35 14.67
N TYR A 95 7.97 -25.82 15.61
CA TYR A 95 8.66 -24.99 16.57
C TYR A 95 9.90 -24.36 15.92
N ALA A 96 9.94 -23.03 15.91
CA ALA A 96 11.02 -22.27 15.29
C ALA A 96 12.14 -21.96 16.30
N SER A 97 11.83 -21.25 17.40
CA SER A 97 12.81 -20.95 18.46
C SER A 97 12.16 -20.48 19.76
N SER A 98 12.99 -20.33 20.80
CA SER A 98 12.63 -19.53 21.97
C SER A 98 13.04 -18.08 21.74
N MET A 99 12.08 -17.16 21.92
CA MET A 99 12.28 -15.72 21.84
C MET A 99 12.70 -15.19 23.23
N PHE A 100 13.86 -14.53 23.28
CA PHE A 100 14.44 -14.01 24.52
C PHE A 100 13.83 -12.64 24.95
N SER A 101 13.14 -11.93 24.03
CA SER A 101 12.61 -10.59 24.24
C SER A 101 11.54 -10.19 23.22
N PHE A 102 10.59 -9.33 23.60
CA PHE A 102 9.57 -8.70 22.74
C PHE A 102 10.10 -7.55 21.88
N ASP A 103 11.36 -7.60 21.46
CA ASP A 103 11.96 -6.58 20.61
C ASP A 103 11.47 -6.77 19.17
N LEU A 104 10.70 -5.81 18.66
CA LEU A 104 9.96 -5.93 17.39
C LEU A 104 10.87 -6.27 16.20
N PRO A 105 12.01 -5.57 15.97
CA PRO A 105 13.02 -5.96 14.99
C PRO A 105 13.49 -7.41 15.11
N ARG A 106 13.79 -7.90 16.32
CA ARG A 106 14.28 -9.28 16.53
C ARG A 106 13.21 -10.32 16.26
N MET A 107 11.96 -10.03 16.59
CA MET A 107 10.84 -10.93 16.30
C MET A 107 10.61 -11.05 14.79
N MET A 108 10.68 -9.94 14.05
CA MET A 108 10.60 -9.94 12.59
C MET A 108 11.79 -10.70 11.95
N GLU A 109 12.99 -10.51 12.48
CA GLU A 109 14.19 -11.24 12.05
C GLU A 109 14.02 -12.76 12.27
N ALA A 110 13.55 -13.17 13.45
CA ALA A 110 13.31 -14.58 13.76
C ALA A 110 12.23 -15.22 12.85
N VAL A 111 11.15 -14.50 12.53
CA VAL A 111 10.15 -14.97 11.57
C VAL A 111 10.76 -15.09 10.18
N THR A 112 11.54 -14.10 9.74
CA THR A 112 12.19 -14.12 8.42
C THR A 112 13.15 -15.29 8.28
N GLU A 113 13.97 -15.54 9.30
CA GLU A 113 14.88 -16.69 9.33
C GLU A 113 14.12 -18.02 9.30
N ALA A 114 13.00 -18.11 10.02
CA ALA A 114 12.17 -19.31 10.05
C ALA A 114 11.45 -19.57 8.71
N VAL A 115 10.98 -18.51 8.03
CA VAL A 115 10.43 -18.58 6.68
C VAL A 115 11.46 -19.14 5.72
N GLN A 116 12.68 -18.58 5.73
CA GLN A 116 13.77 -19.02 4.85
C GLN A 116 14.12 -20.49 5.12
N ALA A 117 14.27 -20.88 6.39
CA ALA A 117 14.59 -22.25 6.75
C ALA A 117 13.50 -23.24 6.30
N TYR A 118 12.22 -22.88 6.45
CA TYR A 118 11.12 -23.74 6.02
C TYR A 118 11.03 -23.83 4.48
N SER A 119 11.20 -22.71 3.77
CA SER A 119 11.19 -22.69 2.31
C SER A 119 12.36 -23.47 1.70
N ASP A 120 13.52 -23.46 2.35
CA ASP A 120 14.68 -24.22 1.91
C ASP A 120 14.42 -25.72 2.02
N LEU A 121 13.80 -26.20 3.11
CA LEU A 121 13.40 -27.60 3.26
C LEU A 121 12.44 -28.04 2.15
N TRP A 122 11.45 -27.19 1.83
CA TRP A 122 10.48 -27.49 0.77
C TRP A 122 11.13 -27.50 -0.62
N THR A 123 12.00 -26.54 -0.91
CA THR A 123 12.71 -26.45 -2.19
C THR A 123 13.66 -27.63 -2.39
N GLN A 124 14.37 -28.05 -1.33
CA GLN A 124 15.22 -29.24 -1.34
C GLN A 124 14.39 -30.51 -1.62
N CYS A 125 13.24 -30.67 -0.95
CA CYS A 125 12.34 -31.80 -1.19
C CYS A 125 11.83 -31.85 -2.65
N LEU A 126 11.56 -30.68 -3.24
CA LEU A 126 11.20 -30.59 -4.67
C LEU A 126 12.37 -31.06 -5.55
N GLY A 127 13.57 -30.53 -5.29
CA GLY A 127 14.78 -30.87 -6.04
C GLY A 127 15.12 -32.36 -5.97
N ASP A 128 15.03 -32.97 -4.80
CA ASP A 128 15.22 -34.42 -4.59
C ASP A 128 14.19 -35.26 -5.35
N SER A 129 12.98 -34.71 -5.56
CA SER A 129 11.92 -35.34 -6.35
C SER A 129 12.07 -35.09 -7.87
N GLY A 130 13.12 -34.38 -8.30
CA GLY A 130 13.35 -34.00 -9.70
C GLY A 130 12.38 -32.92 -10.21
N LEU A 131 11.71 -32.22 -9.30
CA LEU A 131 10.75 -31.15 -9.62
C LEU A 131 11.35 -29.80 -9.23
N GLY A 132 11.06 -28.76 -10.01
CA GLY A 132 11.36 -27.37 -9.67
C GLY A 132 10.07 -26.59 -9.39
N PRO A 133 10.16 -25.43 -8.72
CA PRO A 133 9.03 -24.50 -8.66
C PRO A 133 8.52 -24.24 -10.08
N VAL A 134 7.20 -24.22 -10.25
CA VAL A 134 6.59 -23.97 -11.56
C VAL A 134 6.83 -22.50 -11.91
N GLU A 135 7.53 -22.27 -13.01
CA GLU A 135 7.63 -20.91 -13.57
C GLU A 135 6.27 -20.53 -14.13
N ALA A 136 5.75 -19.37 -13.72
CA ALA A 136 4.58 -18.81 -14.36
C ALA A 136 4.93 -18.59 -15.84
N ILE A 137 4.05 -19.02 -16.74
CA ILE A 137 4.19 -18.73 -18.17
C ILE A 137 4.15 -17.21 -18.29
N GLU A 138 5.25 -16.61 -18.74
CA GLU A 138 5.22 -15.25 -19.22
C GLU A 138 4.22 -15.24 -20.38
N GLU A 139 3.08 -14.54 -20.22
CA GLU A 139 2.30 -14.16 -21.40
C GLU A 139 3.30 -13.56 -22.37
N ALA A 140 3.38 -14.15 -23.57
CA ALA A 140 4.19 -13.60 -24.63
C ALA A 140 3.75 -12.15 -24.78
N THR A 141 4.55 -11.23 -24.25
CA THR A 141 4.47 -9.83 -24.60
C THR A 141 4.55 -9.86 -26.10
N ALA A 142 3.46 -9.48 -26.76
CA ALA A 142 3.48 -9.22 -28.17
C ALA A 142 4.63 -8.25 -28.40
N SER A 143 5.74 -8.80 -28.87
CA SER A 143 6.89 -8.09 -29.35
C SER A 143 6.33 -7.22 -30.49
N ASP A 144 6.53 -5.89 -30.41
CA ASP A 144 5.88 -4.83 -31.22
C ASP A 144 4.53 -4.26 -30.71
N SER A 145 4.41 -3.98 -29.41
CA SER A 145 3.74 -2.73 -29.05
C SER A 145 4.81 -1.65 -28.93
N PRO A 146 4.62 -0.44 -29.49
CA PRO A 146 5.47 0.69 -29.13
C PRO A 146 5.54 0.78 -27.60
N ALA A 147 6.63 1.34 -27.06
CA ALA A 147 6.63 1.81 -25.67
C ALA A 147 5.25 2.40 -25.35
N PRO A 148 4.64 2.09 -24.20
CA PRO A 148 3.34 2.66 -23.88
C PRO A 148 3.51 4.16 -24.11
N ASP A 149 2.82 4.70 -25.12
CA ASP A 149 2.56 6.12 -25.13
C ASP A 149 1.99 6.36 -23.74
N ASP A 150 2.53 7.37 -23.05
CA ASP A 150 1.93 7.98 -21.88
C ASP A 150 0.51 8.43 -22.30
N ASN A 151 -0.40 7.47 -22.37
CA ASN A 151 -1.81 7.72 -22.58
C ASN A 151 -2.30 8.12 -21.21
N ASP A 152 -2.15 9.42 -20.97
CA ASP A 152 -2.75 10.19 -19.89
C ASP A 152 -4.17 9.70 -19.53
N GLU A 153 -4.95 9.24 -20.52
CA GLU A 153 -6.29 8.69 -20.30
C GLU A 153 -6.36 7.46 -19.37
N GLN A 154 -5.35 6.57 -19.37
CA GLN A 154 -5.35 5.40 -18.48
C GLN A 154 -4.95 5.75 -17.05
N SER A 155 -3.99 6.67 -16.85
CA SER A 155 -3.63 7.15 -15.51
C SER A 155 -4.79 7.92 -14.87
N TYR A 156 -5.52 8.72 -15.67
CA TYR A 156 -6.73 9.41 -15.19
C TYR A 156 -7.88 8.46 -14.83
N GLN A 157 -8.05 7.35 -15.56
CA GLN A 157 -9.05 6.33 -15.20
C GLN A 157 -8.74 5.66 -13.86
N VAL A 158 -7.45 5.43 -13.55
CA VAL A 158 -7.03 4.90 -12.24
C VAL A 158 -7.29 5.92 -11.13
N ASN A 159 -6.96 7.19 -11.37
CA ASN A 159 -7.18 8.27 -10.40
C ASN A 159 -8.67 8.54 -10.14
N GLU A 160 -9.54 8.39 -11.14
CA GLU A 160 -11.00 8.52 -10.96
C GLU A 160 -11.56 7.49 -9.97
N VAL A 161 -11.10 6.24 -10.05
CA VAL A 161 -11.48 5.20 -9.08
C VAL A 161 -10.91 5.49 -7.69
N LEU A 162 -9.65 5.93 -7.62
CA LEU A 162 -9.00 6.29 -6.35
C LEU A 162 -9.79 7.38 -5.61
N PHE A 163 -10.12 8.47 -6.30
CA PHE A 163 -10.90 9.57 -5.72
C PHE A 163 -12.28 9.12 -5.26
N GLY A 164 -12.91 8.15 -5.93
CA GLY A 164 -14.16 7.55 -5.50
C GLY A 164 -14.10 6.89 -4.11
N LEU A 165 -12.94 6.36 -3.72
CA LEU A 165 -12.74 5.62 -2.45
C LEU A 165 -12.24 6.49 -1.30
N MET A 166 -11.73 7.67 -1.59
CA MET A 166 -11.15 8.58 -0.59
C MET A 166 -12.23 9.27 0.27
N SER A 167 -11.88 9.53 1.53
CA SER A 167 -12.69 10.41 2.38
C SER A 167 -12.64 11.85 1.87
N GLU A 168 -13.60 12.69 2.27
CA GLU A 168 -13.60 14.11 1.87
C GLU A 168 -12.34 14.84 2.34
N SER A 169 -11.83 14.52 3.54
CA SER A 169 -10.59 15.09 4.06
C SER A 169 -9.36 14.68 3.25
N ASP A 170 -9.31 13.42 2.79
CA ASP A 170 -8.19 12.94 1.97
C ASP A 170 -8.23 13.60 0.58
N LYS A 171 -9.42 13.73 -0.02
CA LYS A 171 -9.60 14.46 -1.29
C LYS A 171 -9.13 15.91 -1.19
N LEU A 172 -9.39 16.57 -0.06
CA LEU A 172 -8.94 17.94 0.17
C LEU A 172 -7.42 18.04 0.37
N ALA A 173 -6.82 17.09 1.07
CA ALA A 173 -5.36 17.03 1.20
C ALA A 173 -4.69 16.84 -0.17
N GLU A 174 -5.28 15.97 -1.00
CA GLU A 174 -4.80 15.72 -2.36
C GLU A 174 -4.98 16.93 -3.28
N LEU A 175 -6.14 17.60 -3.21
CA LEU A 175 -6.38 18.86 -3.91
C LEU A 175 -5.32 19.92 -3.56
N ALA A 176 -4.99 20.06 -2.28
CA ALA A 176 -3.95 20.99 -1.82
C ALA A 176 -2.56 20.64 -2.38
N ARG A 177 -2.22 19.34 -2.43
CA ARG A 177 -0.97 18.85 -3.02
C ARG A 177 -0.90 19.17 -4.52
N LEU A 178 -1.93 18.79 -5.28
CA LEU A 178 -2.01 19.02 -6.73
C LEU A 178 -1.95 20.51 -7.07
N LEU A 179 -2.66 21.36 -6.32
CA LEU A 179 -2.61 22.82 -6.49
C LEU A 179 -1.22 23.39 -6.20
N GLY A 180 -0.54 22.90 -5.16
CA GLY A 180 0.82 23.33 -4.83
C GLY A 180 1.82 22.97 -5.92
N THR A 181 1.76 21.72 -6.41
CA THR A 181 2.60 21.26 -7.53
C THR A 181 2.31 22.05 -8.81
N MET A 182 1.02 22.23 -9.15
CA MET A 182 0.63 23.00 -10.32
C MET A 182 1.14 24.43 -10.23
N ARG A 183 0.97 25.12 -9.10
CA ARG A 183 1.46 26.49 -8.93
C ARG A 183 2.97 26.62 -9.10
N PHE A 184 3.72 25.68 -8.55
CA PHE A 184 5.17 25.64 -8.75
C PHE A 184 5.53 25.47 -10.23
N ALA A 185 4.78 24.64 -10.96
CA ALA A 185 4.96 24.46 -12.40
C ALA A 185 4.57 25.71 -13.20
N VAL A 186 3.49 26.41 -12.85
CA VAL A 186 3.09 27.68 -13.48
C VAL A 186 4.19 28.74 -13.28
N GLU A 187 4.73 28.87 -12.07
CA GLU A 187 5.83 29.79 -11.77
C GLU A 187 7.14 29.40 -12.48
N GLY A 188 7.36 28.09 -12.68
CA GLY A 188 8.50 27.53 -13.42
C GLY A 188 8.35 27.52 -14.95
N GLY A 189 7.17 27.84 -15.48
CA GLY A 189 6.88 27.82 -16.93
C GLY A 189 6.75 26.42 -17.54
N ASP A 190 6.51 25.39 -16.73
CA ASP A 190 6.34 24.01 -17.19
C ASP A 190 4.88 23.74 -17.59
N ALA A 191 4.56 24.01 -18.86
CA ALA A 191 3.22 23.85 -19.38
C ALA A 191 2.71 22.39 -19.34
N GLY A 192 3.60 21.39 -19.46
CA GLY A 192 3.22 19.98 -19.43
C GLY A 192 2.65 19.61 -18.05
N THR A 193 3.44 19.86 -17.01
CA THR A 193 2.99 19.63 -15.62
C THR A 193 1.75 20.45 -15.27
N VAL A 194 1.61 21.69 -15.78
CA VAL A 194 0.40 22.50 -15.55
C VAL A 194 -0.85 21.85 -16.14
N ASP A 195 -0.77 21.33 -17.36
CA ASP A 195 -1.90 20.69 -18.02
C ASP A 195 -2.26 19.36 -17.37
N GLU A 196 -1.26 18.53 -17.02
CA GLU A 196 -1.46 17.28 -16.29
C GLU A 196 -2.17 17.50 -14.94
N MET A 197 -1.63 18.39 -14.10
CA MET A 197 -2.24 18.69 -12.79
C MET A 197 -3.62 19.33 -12.94
N SER A 198 -3.85 20.14 -13.98
CA SER A 198 -5.18 20.73 -14.26
C SER A 198 -6.22 19.65 -14.55
N GLN A 199 -5.84 18.64 -15.33
CA GLN A 199 -6.72 17.52 -15.67
C GLN A 199 -7.00 16.67 -14.42
N GLU A 200 -5.98 16.38 -13.62
CA GLU A 200 -6.14 15.62 -12.38
C GLU A 200 -7.03 16.33 -11.36
N ILE A 201 -6.85 17.65 -11.15
CA ILE A 201 -7.73 18.48 -10.32
C ILE A 201 -9.18 18.46 -10.85
N THR A 202 -9.36 18.48 -12.16
CA THR A 202 -10.69 18.41 -12.79
C THR A 202 -11.38 17.07 -12.55
N THR A 203 -10.63 15.97 -12.60
CA THR A 203 -11.14 14.63 -12.27
C THR A 203 -11.51 14.54 -10.79
N LEU A 204 -10.63 15.00 -9.89
CA LEU A 204 -10.89 15.06 -8.45
C LEU A 204 -12.15 15.88 -8.11
N ALA A 205 -12.34 17.01 -8.79
CA ALA A 205 -13.49 17.89 -8.58
C ALA A 205 -14.85 17.19 -8.78
N ARG A 206 -14.93 16.15 -9.64
CA ARG A 206 -16.16 15.36 -9.85
C ARG A 206 -16.60 14.58 -8.61
N HIS A 207 -15.67 14.35 -7.67
CA HIS A 207 -15.91 13.60 -6.43
C HIS A 207 -16.04 14.50 -5.20
N LEU A 208 -16.09 15.82 -5.39
CA LEU A 208 -16.26 16.83 -4.35
C LEU A 208 -17.59 17.60 -4.55
N PRO A 209 -18.18 18.15 -3.46
CA PRO A 209 -19.39 18.96 -3.59
C PRO A 209 -19.15 20.23 -4.42
N GLU A 210 -20.12 20.61 -5.25
CA GLU A 210 -20.04 21.85 -6.07
C GLU A 210 -19.83 23.11 -5.22
N THR A 211 -20.28 23.10 -3.96
CA THR A 211 -20.09 24.20 -3.01
C THR A 211 -18.62 24.54 -2.75
N PHE A 212 -17.69 23.62 -3.03
CA PHE A 212 -16.25 23.81 -2.86
C PHE A 212 -15.65 24.68 -3.96
N GLN A 213 -16.33 24.84 -5.11
CA GLN A 213 -15.92 25.72 -6.20
C GLN A 213 -14.50 25.43 -6.73
N VAL A 214 -14.15 24.15 -6.82
CA VAL A 214 -12.81 23.69 -7.25
C VAL A 214 -12.42 24.21 -8.64
N THR A 215 -13.40 24.39 -9.55
CA THR A 215 -13.15 24.98 -10.87
C THR A 215 -12.70 26.44 -10.80
N SER A 216 -13.30 27.25 -9.91
CA SER A 216 -12.87 28.63 -9.68
C SER A 216 -11.47 28.68 -9.08
N LEU A 217 -11.20 27.77 -8.12
CA LEU A 217 -9.90 27.60 -7.51
C LEU A 217 -8.81 27.24 -8.53
N LEU A 218 -9.11 26.31 -9.45
CA LEU A 218 -8.22 25.93 -10.53
C LEU A 218 -7.91 27.12 -11.46
N ALA A 219 -8.91 27.95 -11.78
CA ALA A 219 -8.73 29.11 -12.63
C ALA A 219 -7.81 30.17 -12.00
N VAL A 220 -8.01 30.50 -10.72
CA VAL A 220 -7.16 31.49 -10.03
C VAL A 220 -5.76 30.96 -9.73
N ALA A 221 -5.60 29.64 -9.57
CA ALA A 221 -4.30 29.03 -9.33
C ALA A 221 -3.36 29.07 -10.56
N LYS A 222 -3.88 29.36 -11.76
CA LYS A 222 -3.08 29.63 -12.96
C LYS A 222 -2.59 31.08 -13.06
N ASP A 223 -3.12 31.98 -12.23
CA ASP A 223 -2.68 33.37 -12.17
C ASP A 223 -1.48 33.52 -11.21
N THR A 224 -0.31 33.85 -11.76
CA THR A 224 0.94 34.05 -11.01
C THR A 224 1.02 35.40 -10.30
N SER A 225 0.00 36.25 -10.44
CA SER A 225 -0.06 37.52 -9.71
C SER A 225 -0.18 37.30 -8.21
N GLN A 226 0.15 38.34 -7.44
CA GLN A 226 -0.05 38.33 -5.98
C GLN A 226 -1.55 38.19 -5.64
N LYS A 227 -2.43 38.72 -6.49
CA LYS A 227 -3.88 38.62 -6.35
C LYS A 227 -4.34 37.17 -6.56
N GLY A 228 -3.97 36.54 -7.68
CA GLY A 228 -4.25 35.13 -7.96
C GLY A 228 -3.74 34.20 -6.86
N SER A 229 -2.55 34.51 -6.36
CA SER A 229 -1.95 33.78 -5.24
C SER A 229 -2.79 33.82 -3.96
N ARG A 230 -3.30 35.01 -3.61
CA ARG A 230 -4.13 35.21 -2.43
C ARG A 230 -5.52 34.59 -2.62
N LEU A 231 -6.10 34.70 -3.82
CA LEU A 231 -7.38 34.07 -4.13
C LEU A 231 -7.30 32.54 -4.02
N ALA A 232 -6.26 31.92 -4.60
CA ALA A 232 -6.07 30.47 -4.50
C ALA A 232 -5.98 29.99 -3.03
N GLN A 233 -5.27 30.74 -2.18
CA GLN A 233 -5.20 30.43 -0.75
C GLN A 233 -6.58 30.52 -0.08
N LEU A 234 -7.33 31.60 -0.33
CA LEU A 234 -8.66 31.79 0.26
C LEU A 234 -9.66 30.71 -0.18
N TYR A 235 -9.66 30.36 -1.47
CA TYR A 235 -10.50 29.27 -1.99
C TYR A 235 -10.16 27.92 -1.35
N LEU A 236 -8.86 27.61 -1.18
CA LEU A 236 -8.43 26.36 -0.55
C LEU A 236 -8.79 26.33 0.95
N ASP A 237 -8.51 27.40 1.69
CA ASP A 237 -8.88 27.53 3.10
C ASP A 237 -10.39 27.38 3.29
N ARG A 238 -11.18 27.97 2.39
CA ARG A 238 -12.63 27.85 2.36
C ARG A 238 -13.09 26.40 2.20
N CYS A 239 -12.46 25.63 1.31
CA CYS A 239 -12.77 24.21 1.12
C CYS A 239 -12.56 23.41 2.41
N PHE A 240 -11.44 23.63 3.12
CA PHE A 240 -11.19 22.98 4.41
C PHE A 240 -12.20 23.39 5.49
N ARG A 241 -12.61 24.66 5.54
CA ARG A 241 -13.62 25.15 6.49
C ARG A 241 -15.01 24.58 6.21
N LEU A 242 -15.38 24.45 4.94
CA LEU A 242 -16.64 23.80 4.53
C LEU A 242 -16.67 22.33 4.96
N SER A 243 -15.59 21.59 4.72
CA SER A 243 -15.49 20.18 5.14
C SER A 243 -15.56 20.01 6.67
N ALA A 244 -14.99 20.96 7.42
CA ALA A 244 -15.09 20.99 8.88
C ALA A 244 -16.45 21.47 9.42
N GLY A 245 -17.38 21.92 8.56
CA GLY A 245 -18.68 22.47 8.96
C GLY A 245 -18.63 23.86 9.61
N ASP A 246 -17.55 24.61 9.46
CA ASP A 246 -17.34 25.95 10.04
C ASP A 246 -17.90 27.05 9.11
N TYR A 247 -19.23 27.10 8.98
CA TYR A 247 -19.91 28.04 8.09
C TYR A 247 -19.72 29.51 8.48
N SER A 248 -19.45 29.81 9.76
CA SER A 248 -19.14 31.17 10.22
C SER A 248 -17.87 31.72 9.59
N THR A 249 -16.80 30.93 9.57
CA THR A 249 -15.52 31.33 8.96
C THR A 249 -15.63 31.38 7.45
N VAL A 250 -16.39 30.47 6.84
CA VAL A 250 -16.64 30.45 5.38
C VAL A 250 -17.25 31.76 4.90
N GLN A 251 -18.21 32.34 5.64
CA GLN A 251 -18.83 33.60 5.26
C GLN A 251 -17.83 34.76 5.21
N GLY A 252 -16.89 34.83 6.15
CA GLY A 252 -15.82 35.83 6.13
C GLY A 252 -14.87 35.64 4.94
N LEU A 253 -14.53 34.39 4.62
CA LEU A 253 -13.72 34.06 3.46
C LEU A 253 -14.43 34.42 2.14
N ASP A 254 -15.75 34.19 2.05
CA ASP A 254 -16.56 34.56 0.87
C ASP A 254 -16.55 36.08 0.62
N ASP A 255 -16.61 36.89 1.69
CA ASP A 255 -16.54 38.34 1.58
C ASP A 255 -15.13 38.81 1.18
N GLU A 256 -14.06 38.19 1.70
CA GLU A 256 -12.67 38.47 1.29
C GLU A 256 -12.42 38.11 -0.18
N ILE A 257 -12.89 36.94 -0.63
CA ILE A 257 -12.77 36.49 -2.03
C ILE A 257 -13.46 37.51 -2.95
N ARG A 258 -14.72 37.86 -2.64
CA ARG A 258 -15.49 38.81 -3.46
C ARG A 258 -14.82 40.17 -3.54
N ALA A 259 -14.31 40.67 -2.41
CA ALA A 259 -13.61 41.96 -2.36
C ALA A 259 -12.35 41.96 -3.26
N LEU A 260 -11.54 40.90 -3.21
CA LEU A 260 -10.36 40.78 -4.05
C LEU A 260 -10.71 40.63 -5.53
N GLU A 261 -11.73 39.84 -5.88
CA GLU A 261 -12.17 39.68 -7.27
C GLU A 261 -12.53 41.02 -7.93
N THR A 262 -13.19 41.92 -7.17
CA THR A 262 -13.59 43.26 -7.65
C THR A 262 -12.50 44.33 -7.73
N GLN A 263 -11.30 44.08 -7.19
CA GLN A 263 -10.17 45.03 -7.31
C GLN A 263 -9.48 44.85 -8.66
N GLU A 264 -9.45 45.89 -9.52
CA GLU A 264 -8.69 45.89 -10.80
C GLU A 264 -7.17 45.80 -10.59
#